data_AF-A0A7Y4ZTC7-F1
#
_entry.id   AF-A0A7Y4ZTC7-F1
#
_cell.length_a   1.000
_cell.length_b   1.000
_cell.length_c   1.000
_cell.angle_alpha   90.00
_cell.angle_beta   90.00
_cell.angle_gamma   90.00
#
_symmetry.space_group_name_H-M   'P 1'
#
loop_
_entity.id
_entity.type
_entity.pdbx_description
1 polymer ?
#
loop_
_entity_poly.entity_id
_entity_poly.type
_entity_poly.pdbx_seq_one_letter_code
_entity_poly.pdbx_strand_id
1 'polypeptide(L)'
;MDLKDLRGIERREFIRWSALVATLIGVERTRHLEVLSKVGGVAMADSAGLAAKILPSIHIVDGNGGVANWTLLFPNSVLATTATATFSTHAPGLGVKSTKTERPSYLSPETSAVFEALPNSFQVTQFTAGVSNAHSAAPAAIIGGGAAMIAAIAAIQTASSTLVPSMVINAALYGAAPGAPAPAVVPNAAGLIGIFNSQAAATLLKPAGNPEMLQKYHSTFLSLNAASKSPTSKRHFDASKVAVNLLGKQLGDALTPTPADLAMYGIDGTTPPAVMNMSRAIITTLKAMSMGLTNQVALPGFNNDPHGMFANGKAQAATTAGAIAKMLKGFYTHADSLKLPASGKKISEGIMMTVHGDTMKTPFNENGWGDGSQQNVMYVIGNSRGRLKTGAFGGYAAPNMPSDWIPETGETVARGAAGSVTGAASFASASAAVAYAVCGDMRRVGDFYRGPDLSGVTNISLV
;
A
#
# COMPACT_ATOMS: atom_id res chain seq x y z
N MET A 1 -21.32 10.45 21.06
CA MET A 1 -21.74 10.59 22.46
C MET A 1 -23.25 10.70 22.44
N ASP A 2 -23.96 9.78 23.10
CA ASP A 2 -25.44 9.76 23.12
C ASP A 2 -25.93 10.86 24.08
N LEU A 3 -26.93 11.64 23.65
CA LEU A 3 -27.46 12.82 24.37
C LEU A 3 -28.20 12.45 25.67
N LYS A 4 -28.36 11.16 25.95
CA LYS A 4 -29.09 10.63 27.10
C LYS A 4 -28.28 10.62 28.42
N ASP A 5 -26.98 10.86 28.35
CA ASP A 5 -26.09 10.81 29.52
C ASP A 5 -25.93 12.15 30.27
N LEU A 6 -26.50 13.25 29.76
CA LEU A 6 -26.41 14.57 30.40
C LEU A 6 -27.58 14.80 31.37
N ARG A 7 -27.30 14.93 32.69
CA ARG A 7 -28.31 15.20 33.73
C ARG A 7 -28.03 16.53 34.46
N GLY A 8 -29.10 17.21 34.91
CA GLY A 8 -29.01 18.33 35.86
C GLY A 8 -28.37 19.62 35.31
N ILE A 9 -27.51 20.25 36.12
CA ILE A 9 -26.87 21.56 35.87
C ILE A 9 -26.09 21.56 34.54
N GLU A 10 -25.45 20.44 34.21
CA GLU A 10 -24.64 20.26 32.99
C GLU A 10 -25.47 20.39 31.71
N ARG A 11 -26.73 19.92 31.71
CA ARG A 11 -27.66 20.09 30.57
C ARG A 11 -28.08 21.55 30.39
N ARG A 12 -28.26 22.28 31.50
CA ARG A 12 -28.69 23.69 31.49
C ARG A 12 -27.55 24.61 31.06
N GLU A 13 -26.32 24.30 31.47
CA GLU A 13 -25.12 24.99 30.98
C GLU A 13 -24.84 24.65 29.51
N PHE A 14 -24.95 23.39 29.11
CA PHE A 14 -24.80 22.97 27.71
C PHE A 14 -25.79 23.69 26.77
N ILE A 15 -27.07 23.82 27.17
CA ILE A 15 -28.07 24.55 26.38
C ILE A 15 -27.77 26.05 26.36
N ARG A 16 -27.29 26.64 27.47
CA ARG A 16 -26.92 28.07 27.51
C ARG A 16 -25.70 28.37 26.64
N TRP A 17 -24.67 27.54 26.70
CA TRP A 17 -23.44 27.71 25.91
C TRP A 17 -23.66 27.42 24.42
N SER A 18 -24.44 26.39 24.07
CA SER A 18 -24.79 26.10 22.67
C SER A 18 -25.70 27.16 22.05
N ALA A 19 -26.58 27.80 22.84
CA ALA A 19 -27.37 28.94 22.41
C ALA A 19 -26.49 30.20 22.20
N LEU A 20 -25.54 30.48 23.10
CA LEU A 20 -24.61 31.61 22.98
C LEU A 20 -23.76 31.49 21.70
N VAL A 21 -23.23 30.31 21.42
CA VAL A 21 -22.44 30.04 20.22
C VAL A 21 -23.30 30.14 18.95
N ALA A 22 -24.55 29.64 18.98
CA ALA A 22 -25.48 29.79 17.85
C ALA A 22 -25.76 31.26 17.51
N THR A 23 -25.88 32.14 18.51
CA THR A 23 -26.00 33.59 18.29
C THR A 23 -24.72 34.21 17.74
N LEU A 24 -23.53 33.79 18.19
CA LEU A 24 -22.25 34.33 17.72
C LEU A 24 -21.95 34.01 16.25
N ILE A 25 -22.55 32.94 15.72
CA ILE A 25 -22.39 32.53 14.31
C ILE A 25 -23.64 32.79 13.45
N GLY A 26 -24.59 33.59 13.96
CA GLY A 26 -25.77 34.06 13.20
C GLY A 26 -26.83 33.00 12.91
N VAL A 27 -26.93 31.95 13.73
CA VAL A 27 -27.93 30.88 13.56
C VAL A 27 -29.20 31.21 14.32
N GLU A 28 -30.31 31.25 13.58
CA GLU A 28 -31.65 31.50 14.13
C GLU A 28 -32.08 30.39 15.12
N ARG A 29 -32.77 30.79 16.20
CA ARG A 29 -33.09 29.97 17.37
C ARG A 29 -33.97 28.74 17.04
N THR A 30 -34.88 28.89 16.08
CA THR A 30 -35.73 27.81 15.54
C THR A 30 -34.90 26.79 14.75
N ARG A 31 -33.94 27.25 13.96
CA ARG A 31 -33.01 26.42 13.18
C ARG A 31 -31.97 25.71 14.05
N HIS A 32 -31.65 26.23 15.22
CA HIS A 32 -30.84 25.57 16.25
C HIS A 32 -31.56 24.34 16.84
N LEU A 33 -32.85 24.48 17.19
CA LEU A 33 -33.67 23.38 17.72
C LEU A 33 -33.99 22.32 16.66
N GLU A 34 -34.17 22.73 15.40
CA GLU A 34 -34.37 21.80 14.28
C GLU A 34 -33.10 20.99 13.95
N VAL A 35 -31.92 21.60 14.09
CA VAL A 35 -30.62 20.93 13.90
C VAL A 35 -30.35 19.88 14.99
N LEU A 36 -30.74 20.16 16.24
CA LEU A 36 -30.70 19.18 17.34
C LEU A 36 -31.64 17.99 17.10
N SER A 37 -32.67 18.17 16.24
CA SER A 37 -33.68 17.15 15.93
C SER A 37 -33.45 16.41 14.60
N LYS A 38 -32.65 16.92 13.64
CA LYS A 38 -32.64 16.41 12.25
C LYS A 38 -31.28 16.14 11.58
N VAL A 39 -30.12 16.24 12.22
CA VAL A 39 -28.83 16.10 11.49
C VAL A 39 -27.95 14.97 12.01
N GLY A 40 -27.75 13.94 11.18
CA GLY A 40 -26.65 12.98 11.39
C GLY A 40 -26.55 11.77 10.46
N GLY A 41 -27.56 11.44 9.64
CA GLY A 41 -27.63 10.10 9.01
C GLY A 41 -26.79 9.90 7.74
N VAL A 42 -27.22 10.47 6.61
CA VAL A 42 -26.89 9.91 5.30
C VAL A 42 -25.59 10.46 4.71
N ALA A 43 -25.42 11.78 4.63
CA ALA A 43 -24.24 12.36 3.97
C ALA A 43 -22.91 12.12 4.73
N MET A 44 -22.95 11.93 6.06
CA MET A 44 -21.77 11.56 6.86
C MET A 44 -21.50 10.05 6.84
N ALA A 45 -22.54 9.22 6.73
CA ALA A 45 -22.40 7.80 6.48
C ALA A 45 -21.80 7.53 5.09
N ASP A 46 -22.16 8.33 4.08
CA ASP A 46 -21.64 8.18 2.71
C ASP A 46 -20.16 8.53 2.62
N SER A 47 -19.71 9.65 3.22
CA SER A 47 -18.30 10.03 3.23
C SER A 47 -17.44 9.09 4.09
N ALA A 48 -17.93 8.66 5.25
CA ALA A 48 -17.25 7.67 6.09
C ALA A 48 -17.24 6.28 5.44
N GLY A 49 -18.32 5.92 4.74
CA GLY A 49 -18.44 4.68 3.99
C GLY A 49 -17.49 4.61 2.80
N LEU A 50 -17.30 5.72 2.07
CA LEU A 50 -16.33 5.80 0.98
C LEU A 50 -14.89 5.67 1.49
N ALA A 51 -14.53 6.41 2.55
CA ALA A 51 -13.21 6.31 3.18
C ALA A 51 -12.93 4.90 3.72
N ALA A 52 -13.93 4.21 4.27
CA ALA A 52 -13.80 2.83 4.77
C ALA A 52 -13.59 1.78 3.66
N LYS A 53 -13.94 2.09 2.41
CA LYS A 53 -13.73 1.21 1.25
C LYS A 53 -12.33 1.36 0.65
N ILE A 54 -11.66 2.49 0.84
CA ILE A 54 -10.34 2.76 0.27
C ILE A 54 -9.26 2.15 1.17
N LEU A 55 -8.37 1.35 0.57
CA LEU A 55 -7.29 0.69 1.29
C LEU A 55 -6.05 1.60 1.34
N PRO A 56 -5.30 1.63 2.46
CA PRO A 56 -3.93 2.12 2.45
C PRO A 56 -3.05 1.26 1.53
N SER A 57 -2.00 1.86 0.98
CA SER A 57 -1.10 1.16 0.06
C SER A 57 0.38 1.51 0.22
N ILE A 58 1.23 0.52 -0.09
CA ILE A 58 2.69 0.64 -0.17
C ILE A 58 3.10 0.30 -1.61
N HIS A 59 3.94 1.12 -2.22
CA HIS A 59 4.41 0.91 -3.59
C HIS A 59 5.93 0.80 -3.59
N ILE A 60 6.43 -0.35 -4.00
CA ILE A 60 7.86 -0.66 -4.12
C ILE A 60 8.21 -0.55 -5.59
N VAL A 61 9.09 0.40 -5.91
CA VAL A 61 9.64 0.59 -7.26
C VAL A 61 11.07 0.04 -7.27
N ASP A 62 11.22 -1.17 -7.79
CA ASP A 62 12.45 -1.94 -7.71
C ASP A 62 13.22 -1.88 -9.03
N GLY A 63 13.91 -0.75 -9.22
CA GLY A 63 14.70 -0.45 -10.40
C GLY A 63 16.09 -1.11 -10.41
N ASN A 64 16.89 -0.79 -11.43
CA ASN A 64 18.25 -1.29 -11.63
C ASN A 64 18.37 -2.81 -11.44
N GLY A 65 17.46 -3.58 -12.06
CA GLY A 65 17.46 -5.04 -11.98
C GLY A 65 17.06 -5.62 -10.63
N GLY A 66 16.73 -4.79 -9.63
CA GLY A 66 16.40 -5.24 -8.28
C GLY A 66 15.14 -6.11 -8.24
N VAL A 67 14.17 -5.86 -9.13
CA VAL A 67 12.93 -6.67 -9.21
C VAL A 67 13.19 -8.15 -9.47
N ALA A 68 14.35 -8.51 -10.05
CA ALA A 68 14.77 -9.89 -10.25
C ALA A 68 14.80 -10.70 -8.94
N ASN A 69 15.13 -10.08 -7.79
CA ASN A 69 15.15 -10.77 -6.50
C ASN A 69 13.77 -11.30 -6.08
N TRP A 70 12.67 -10.69 -6.54
CA TRP A 70 11.32 -11.16 -6.24
C TRP A 70 10.95 -12.43 -7.00
N THR A 71 11.61 -12.69 -8.14
CA THR A 71 11.42 -13.94 -8.89
C THR A 71 11.96 -15.16 -8.12
N LEU A 72 12.82 -14.94 -7.13
CA LEU A 72 13.25 -16.00 -6.20
C LEU A 72 12.10 -16.46 -5.30
N LEU A 73 11.15 -15.58 -4.96
CA LEU A 73 10.02 -15.88 -4.07
C LEU A 73 8.82 -16.41 -4.85
N PHE A 74 8.57 -15.78 -6.00
CA PHE A 74 7.46 -16.06 -6.90
C PHE A 74 8.00 -16.51 -8.26
N PRO A 75 8.59 -17.72 -8.32
CA PRO A 75 9.19 -18.22 -9.54
C PRO A 75 8.14 -18.45 -10.62
N ASN A 76 8.57 -18.31 -11.88
CA ASN A 76 7.78 -18.81 -13.00
C ASN A 76 7.51 -20.33 -12.84
N SER A 77 6.37 -20.81 -13.30
CA SER A 77 5.93 -22.20 -13.12
C SER A 77 6.93 -23.23 -13.63
N VAL A 78 7.62 -22.96 -14.75
CA VAL A 78 8.62 -23.86 -15.33
C VAL A 78 9.84 -23.96 -14.42
N LEU A 79 10.29 -22.82 -13.85
CA LEU A 79 11.39 -22.77 -12.90
C LEU A 79 11.06 -23.50 -11.61
N ALA A 80 9.80 -23.37 -11.16
CA ALA A 80 9.31 -23.97 -9.94
C ALA A 80 9.25 -25.50 -10.01
N THR A 81 8.89 -26.07 -11.16
CA THR A 81 8.60 -27.51 -11.30
C THR A 81 9.73 -28.32 -11.92
N THR A 82 10.72 -27.65 -12.56
CA THR A 82 11.81 -28.36 -13.26
C THR A 82 13.08 -28.38 -12.42
N ALA A 83 13.58 -29.57 -12.12
CA ALA A 83 14.85 -29.76 -11.43
C ALA A 83 16.03 -29.60 -12.40
N THR A 84 16.42 -28.34 -12.67
CA THR A 84 17.56 -28.04 -13.55
C THR A 84 18.49 -27.00 -12.91
N ALA A 85 19.79 -27.27 -12.94
CA ALA A 85 20.80 -26.40 -12.33
C ALA A 85 20.87 -25.03 -13.03
N THR A 86 20.72 -24.98 -14.35
CA THR A 86 20.88 -23.75 -15.16
C THR A 86 19.82 -22.67 -14.95
N PHE A 87 18.72 -22.99 -14.26
CA PHE A 87 17.63 -22.06 -14.02
C PHE A 87 17.98 -21.09 -12.89
N SER A 88 17.61 -19.83 -13.08
CA SER A 88 17.85 -18.71 -12.16
C SER A 88 16.92 -18.77 -10.94
N THR A 89 17.01 -19.86 -10.20
CA THR A 89 16.27 -20.14 -8.98
C THR A 89 17.21 -20.82 -7.98
N HIS A 90 17.02 -20.52 -6.69
CA HIS A 90 17.78 -21.18 -5.62
C HIS A 90 17.24 -22.57 -5.28
N ALA A 91 16.02 -22.88 -5.69
CA ALA A 91 15.28 -24.08 -5.30
C ALA A 91 14.73 -24.84 -6.53
N PRO A 92 15.60 -25.33 -7.44
CA PRO A 92 15.17 -25.93 -8.71
C PRO A 92 14.31 -27.19 -8.48
N GLY A 93 13.10 -27.19 -9.05
CA GLY A 93 12.15 -28.30 -8.90
C GLY A 93 11.51 -28.43 -7.50
N LEU A 94 11.81 -27.51 -6.58
CA LEU A 94 11.29 -27.50 -5.21
C LEU A 94 10.22 -26.42 -5.01
N GLY A 95 9.73 -25.79 -6.08
CA GLY A 95 8.67 -24.81 -5.99
C GLY A 95 7.36 -25.45 -5.54
N VAL A 96 6.65 -24.76 -4.65
CA VAL A 96 5.38 -25.22 -4.09
C VAL A 96 4.24 -24.57 -4.85
N LYS A 97 3.37 -25.38 -5.48
CA LYS A 97 2.14 -24.86 -6.09
C LYS A 97 1.22 -24.38 -4.98
N SER A 98 0.79 -23.12 -5.04
CA SER A 98 -0.11 -22.59 -4.02
C SER A 98 -1.49 -23.25 -4.10
N THR A 99 -2.05 -23.62 -2.95
CA THR A 99 -3.39 -24.22 -2.85
C THR A 99 -4.50 -23.19 -2.67
N LYS A 100 -4.13 -21.92 -2.45
CA LYS A 100 -5.03 -20.84 -2.03
C LYS A 100 -5.27 -19.79 -3.10
N THR A 101 -4.62 -19.92 -4.26
CA THR A 101 -4.77 -19.01 -5.38
C THR A 101 -5.85 -19.47 -6.35
N GLU A 102 -6.55 -18.52 -6.95
CA GLU A 102 -7.61 -18.79 -7.94
C GLU A 102 -7.03 -19.30 -9.26
N ARG A 103 -5.85 -18.79 -9.64
CA ARG A 103 -5.07 -19.27 -10.79
C ARG A 103 -3.78 -19.96 -10.32
N PRO A 104 -3.28 -20.96 -11.06
CA PRO A 104 -2.03 -21.61 -10.74
C PRO A 104 -0.89 -20.60 -10.52
N SER A 105 -0.22 -20.72 -9.39
CA SER A 105 0.98 -19.96 -9.06
C SER A 105 1.91 -20.82 -8.19
N TYR A 106 3.17 -20.43 -8.15
CA TYR A 106 4.20 -21.18 -7.45
C TYR A 106 4.96 -20.25 -6.51
N LEU A 107 5.32 -20.81 -5.36
CA LEU A 107 6.05 -20.16 -4.29
C LEU A 107 7.37 -20.88 -4.08
N SER A 108 8.41 -20.14 -3.69
CA SER A 108 9.62 -20.77 -3.14
C SER A 108 9.30 -21.50 -1.83
N PRO A 109 10.14 -22.45 -1.39
CA PRO A 109 9.94 -23.14 -0.10
C PRO A 109 9.76 -22.16 1.08
N GLU A 110 10.59 -21.12 1.17
CA GLU A 110 10.55 -20.12 2.23
C GLU A 110 9.28 -19.27 2.17
N THR A 111 8.85 -18.92 0.96
CA THR A 111 7.66 -18.11 0.72
C THR A 111 6.38 -18.91 1.00
N SER A 112 6.37 -20.20 0.67
CA SER A 112 5.25 -21.09 0.95
C SER A 112 4.93 -21.19 2.44
N ALA A 113 5.96 -21.23 3.30
CA ALA A 113 5.80 -21.19 4.75
C ALA A 113 5.10 -19.92 5.28
N VAL A 114 5.09 -18.84 4.49
CA VAL A 114 4.36 -17.60 4.82
C VAL A 114 2.95 -17.66 4.23
N PHE A 115 2.83 -17.80 2.91
CA PHE A 115 1.57 -17.61 2.20
C PHE A 115 0.59 -18.77 2.37
N GLU A 116 1.06 -20.01 2.51
CA GLU A 116 0.17 -21.14 2.78
C GLU A 116 -0.36 -21.13 4.22
N ALA A 117 0.21 -20.32 5.12
CA ALA A 117 -0.36 -20.07 6.45
C ALA A 117 -1.44 -18.97 6.43
N LEU A 118 -1.44 -18.09 5.42
CA LEU A 118 -2.37 -16.96 5.35
C LEU A 118 -3.70 -17.32 4.68
N PRO A 119 -4.80 -16.59 4.95
CA PRO A 119 -6.07 -16.77 4.24
C PRO A 119 -5.95 -16.48 2.73
N ASN A 120 -6.92 -16.97 1.94
CA ASN A 120 -6.95 -16.80 0.48
C ASN A 120 -6.92 -15.32 0.05
N SER A 121 -7.49 -14.43 0.85
CA SER A 121 -7.52 -12.98 0.57
C SER A 121 -6.16 -12.30 0.61
N PHE A 122 -5.12 -12.98 1.13
CA PHE A 122 -3.75 -12.46 1.25
C PHE A 122 -2.82 -12.99 0.15
N GLN A 123 -3.30 -13.87 -0.72
CA GLN A 123 -2.47 -14.48 -1.75
C GLN A 123 -2.07 -13.46 -2.81
N VAL A 124 -0.95 -13.73 -3.46
CA VAL A 124 -0.32 -12.81 -4.41
C VAL A 124 -1.01 -12.89 -5.77
N THR A 125 -1.19 -11.72 -6.37
CA THR A 125 -1.49 -11.60 -7.80
C THR A 125 -0.21 -11.22 -8.52
N GLN A 126 0.21 -12.02 -9.50
CA GLN A 126 1.41 -11.79 -10.29
C GLN A 126 1.00 -11.46 -11.73
N PHE A 127 1.31 -10.26 -12.19
CA PHE A 127 1.13 -9.87 -13.58
C PHE A 127 2.48 -9.85 -14.29
N THR A 128 2.56 -10.54 -15.41
CA THR A 128 3.61 -10.29 -16.39
C THR A 128 3.23 -9.01 -17.13
N ALA A 129 3.97 -7.94 -16.87
CA ALA A 129 3.56 -6.58 -17.15
C ALA A 129 4.75 -5.73 -17.56
N GLY A 130 4.66 -5.03 -18.69
CA GLY A 130 5.72 -4.16 -19.19
C GLY A 130 6.80 -4.88 -20.00
N VAL A 131 7.81 -4.10 -20.36
CA VAL A 131 9.04 -4.53 -21.05
C VAL A 131 10.24 -4.23 -20.18
N SER A 132 11.30 -5.02 -20.33
CA SER A 132 12.59 -4.74 -19.70
C SER A 132 13.12 -3.37 -20.16
N ASN A 133 13.62 -2.58 -19.21
CA ASN A 133 14.19 -1.25 -19.44
C ASN A 133 15.71 -1.21 -19.19
N ALA A 134 16.34 -2.36 -18.91
CA ALA A 134 17.79 -2.54 -18.77
C ALA A 134 18.46 -1.45 -17.90
N HIS A 135 18.09 -1.41 -16.62
CA HIS A 135 18.67 -0.57 -15.55
C HIS A 135 18.10 0.85 -15.43
N SER A 136 16.78 0.95 -15.36
CA SER A 136 16.14 2.19 -14.91
C SER A 136 15.95 2.17 -13.39
N ALA A 137 16.42 3.20 -12.70
CA ALA A 137 16.25 3.34 -11.25
C ALA A 137 14.81 3.70 -10.82
N ALA A 138 14.02 4.24 -11.76
CA ALA A 138 12.63 4.67 -11.53
C ALA A 138 11.78 4.30 -12.76
N PRO A 139 11.56 2.99 -13.02
CA PRO A 139 10.71 2.54 -14.11
C PRO A 139 9.31 3.12 -13.97
N ALA A 140 8.81 3.73 -15.05
CA ALA A 140 7.50 4.37 -15.03
C ALA A 140 6.39 3.32 -14.98
N ALA A 141 5.55 3.40 -13.95
CA ALA A 141 4.31 2.66 -13.86
C ALA A 141 3.14 3.48 -14.39
N ILE A 142 2.77 3.32 -15.66
CA ILE A 142 1.68 4.08 -16.29
C ILE A 142 0.38 3.29 -16.24
N ILE A 143 -0.71 3.93 -15.80
CA ILE A 143 -2.06 3.35 -15.79
C ILE A 143 -2.84 3.67 -17.07
N GLY A 144 -2.60 4.83 -17.70
CA GLY A 144 -3.30 5.24 -18.92
C GLY A 144 -3.22 6.75 -19.13
N GLY A 145 -3.29 7.21 -20.39
CA GLY A 145 -3.32 8.65 -20.72
C GLY A 145 -2.12 9.46 -20.20
N GLY A 146 -0.98 8.81 -19.95
CA GLY A 146 0.21 9.44 -19.33
C GLY A 146 0.15 9.56 -17.80
N ALA A 147 -0.95 9.15 -17.15
CA ALA A 147 -1.04 9.12 -15.70
C ALA A 147 -0.20 7.98 -15.11
N ALA A 148 0.56 8.29 -14.07
CA ALA A 148 1.30 7.32 -13.29
C ALA A 148 0.37 6.62 -12.28
N MET A 149 0.54 5.31 -12.13
CA MET A 149 -0.23 4.44 -11.23
C MET A 149 -0.22 4.96 -9.79
N ILE A 150 0.96 5.28 -9.26
CA ILE A 150 1.13 5.70 -7.86
C ILE A 150 0.41 7.04 -7.63
N ALA A 151 0.58 8.02 -8.52
CA ALA A 151 -0.14 9.30 -8.45
C ALA A 151 -1.66 9.14 -8.65
N ALA A 152 -2.12 8.26 -9.54
CA ALA A 152 -3.54 7.99 -9.75
C ALA A 152 -4.18 7.35 -8.49
N ILE A 153 -3.47 6.43 -7.84
CA ILE A 153 -3.90 5.85 -6.56
C ILE A 153 -3.94 6.90 -5.46
N ALA A 154 -2.97 7.81 -5.41
CA ALA A 154 -2.95 8.94 -4.48
C ALA A 154 -4.19 9.83 -4.66
N ALA A 155 -4.53 10.15 -5.92
CA ALA A 155 -5.73 10.92 -6.27
C ALA A 155 -7.00 10.22 -5.77
N ILE A 156 -7.12 8.91 -5.99
CA ILE A 156 -8.23 8.09 -5.48
C ILE A 156 -8.29 8.14 -3.94
N GLN A 157 -7.15 8.04 -3.27
CA GLN A 157 -7.03 7.98 -1.81
C GLN A 157 -7.28 9.32 -1.10
N THR A 158 -7.38 10.44 -1.81
CA THR A 158 -7.79 11.74 -1.24
C THR A 158 -9.18 11.73 -0.60
N ALA A 159 -10.00 10.72 -0.87
CA ALA A 159 -11.27 10.51 -0.20
C ALA A 159 -11.13 10.09 1.28
N SER A 160 -9.93 9.67 1.72
CA SER A 160 -9.61 9.35 3.11
C SER A 160 -8.79 10.47 3.76
N SER A 161 -9.24 10.97 4.92
CA SER A 161 -8.56 12.08 5.62
C SER A 161 -7.25 11.63 6.27
N THR A 162 -6.13 12.22 5.84
CA THR A 162 -4.79 12.03 6.44
C THR A 162 -4.04 13.35 6.49
N LEU A 163 -3.00 13.41 7.34
CA LEU A 163 -2.18 14.62 7.48
C LEU A 163 -1.29 14.84 6.24
N VAL A 164 -0.66 13.77 5.76
CA VAL A 164 0.21 13.74 4.59
C VAL A 164 -0.29 12.64 3.65
N PRO A 165 -1.11 12.98 2.64
CA PRO A 165 -1.80 12.00 1.80
C PRO A 165 -0.90 10.95 1.16
N SER A 166 0.28 11.37 0.68
CA SER A 166 1.27 10.50 0.06
C SER A 166 2.68 10.89 0.46
N MET A 167 3.52 9.91 0.78
CA MET A 167 4.95 10.08 1.05
C MET A 167 5.78 9.28 0.08
N VAL A 168 6.95 9.79 -0.31
CA VAL A 168 7.80 9.14 -1.29
C VAL A 168 9.27 9.25 -0.90
N ILE A 169 9.96 8.11 -0.87
CA ILE A 169 11.42 8.08 -0.84
C ILE A 169 11.88 8.20 -2.29
N ASN A 170 12.45 9.34 -2.68
CA ASN A 170 12.76 9.75 -4.06
C ASN A 170 11.53 10.13 -4.92
N ALA A 171 11.38 11.43 -5.22
CA ALA A 171 10.26 11.97 -5.99
C ALA A 171 10.04 11.32 -7.37
N ALA A 172 11.11 10.80 -8.00
CA ALA A 172 11.04 10.17 -9.32
C ALA A 172 10.10 8.95 -9.36
N LEU A 173 9.82 8.34 -8.20
CA LEU A 173 8.97 7.16 -8.10
C LEU A 173 7.47 7.48 -8.21
N TYR A 174 7.06 8.73 -7.98
CA TYR A 174 5.65 9.09 -7.85
C TYR A 174 4.92 9.25 -9.20
N GLY A 175 5.59 9.94 -10.13
CA GLY A 175 5.00 10.37 -11.40
C GLY A 175 3.93 11.46 -11.22
N ALA A 176 3.01 11.57 -12.20
CA ALA A 176 1.95 12.56 -12.20
C ALA A 176 0.61 11.95 -12.63
N ALA A 177 -0.49 12.45 -12.07
CA ALA A 177 -1.84 12.11 -12.49
C ALA A 177 -2.80 13.28 -12.14
N PRO A 178 -3.87 13.50 -12.91
CA PRO A 178 -4.89 14.48 -12.57
C PRO A 178 -5.48 14.24 -11.16
N GLY A 179 -5.59 15.30 -10.36
CA GLY A 179 -6.13 15.23 -9.00
C GLY A 179 -5.20 14.60 -7.95
N ALA A 180 -3.99 14.21 -8.31
CA ALA A 180 -3.01 13.69 -7.36
C ALA A 180 -2.48 14.81 -6.44
N PRO A 181 -2.41 14.59 -5.12
CA PRO A 181 -1.75 15.52 -4.22
C PRO A 181 -0.23 15.57 -4.48
N ALA A 182 0.42 16.66 -4.10
CA ALA A 182 1.89 16.70 -4.06
C ALA A 182 2.41 15.76 -2.96
N PRO A 183 3.41 14.90 -3.25
CA PRO A 183 3.95 14.00 -2.24
C PRO A 183 4.89 14.72 -1.28
N ALA A 184 4.95 14.27 -0.02
CA ALA A 184 6.05 14.61 0.86
C ALA A 184 7.27 13.74 0.51
N VAL A 185 8.34 14.39 0.03
CA VAL A 185 9.54 13.71 -0.49
C VAL A 185 10.61 13.64 0.59
N VAL A 186 11.20 12.46 0.76
CA VAL A 186 12.30 12.21 1.70
C VAL A 186 13.46 11.47 1.03
N PRO A 187 14.69 11.60 1.55
CA PRO A 187 15.85 10.95 0.95
C PRO A 187 15.96 9.45 1.25
N ASN A 188 15.39 8.98 2.37
CA ASN A 188 15.51 7.58 2.81
C ASN A 188 14.45 7.24 3.89
N ALA A 189 14.46 6.00 4.38
CA ALA A 189 13.55 5.51 5.41
C ALA A 189 13.58 6.34 6.71
N ALA A 190 14.75 6.83 7.15
CA ALA A 190 14.86 7.68 8.33
C ALA A 190 14.21 9.05 8.08
N GLY A 191 14.26 9.55 6.85
CA GLY A 191 13.57 10.78 6.44
C GLY A 191 12.05 10.72 6.63
N LEU A 192 11.42 9.53 6.51
CA LEU A 192 9.96 9.38 6.75
C LEU A 192 9.58 9.78 8.19
N ILE A 193 10.47 9.53 9.15
CA ILE A 193 10.31 9.94 10.55
C ILE A 193 10.46 11.47 10.65
N GLY A 194 11.45 12.02 9.93
CA GLY A 194 11.76 13.45 9.89
C GLY A 194 10.60 14.34 9.45
N ILE A 195 9.70 13.86 8.57
CA ILE A 195 8.49 14.60 8.17
C ILE A 195 7.63 14.97 9.38
N PHE A 196 7.54 14.08 10.36
CA PHE A 196 6.65 14.23 11.52
C PHE A 196 7.39 14.69 12.78
N ASN A 197 8.71 14.83 12.72
CA ASN A 197 9.52 15.21 13.86
C ASN A 197 9.73 16.74 13.91
N SER A 198 8.87 17.44 14.66
CA SER A 198 9.11 18.85 14.99
C SER A 198 9.98 18.95 16.24
N GLN A 199 11.23 19.40 16.10
CA GLN A 199 12.14 19.59 17.24
C GLN A 199 11.62 20.59 18.29
N ALA A 200 10.79 21.56 17.86
CA ALA A 200 10.11 22.48 18.76
C ALA A 200 9.04 21.77 19.61
N ALA A 201 8.21 20.92 18.99
CA ALA A 201 7.22 20.13 19.71
C ALA A 201 7.88 19.12 20.68
N ALA A 202 8.98 18.48 20.26
CA ALA A 202 9.72 17.54 21.08
C ALA A 202 10.28 18.18 22.37
N THR A 203 10.59 19.47 22.36
CA THR A 203 11.15 20.21 23.52
C THR A 203 10.05 20.75 24.44
N LEU A 204 8.96 21.28 23.87
CA LEU A 204 7.82 21.85 24.62
C LEU A 204 6.94 20.79 25.30
N LEU A 205 6.89 19.56 24.76
CA LEU A 205 6.06 18.45 25.26
C LEU A 205 6.79 17.50 26.21
N LYS A 206 8.07 17.76 26.52
CA LYS A 206 8.88 16.95 27.47
C LYS A 206 8.36 16.92 28.91
N PRO A 207 7.78 17.99 29.48
CA PRO A 207 7.20 17.94 30.83
C PRO A 207 5.91 17.10 30.87
N ALA A 208 5.78 16.21 31.85
CA ALA A 208 4.59 15.38 32.04
C ALA A 208 3.33 16.26 32.25
N GLY A 209 2.25 16.00 31.49
CA GLY A 209 0.93 16.67 31.63
C GLY A 209 0.59 17.71 30.55
N ASN A 210 1.56 18.38 29.95
CA ASN A 210 1.34 19.34 28.86
C ASN A 210 0.75 18.74 27.56
N PRO A 211 1.15 17.52 27.14
CA PRO A 211 0.64 16.92 25.90
C PRO A 211 -0.86 16.58 25.97
N GLU A 212 -1.30 16.00 27.10
CA GLU A 212 -2.70 15.63 27.31
C GLU A 212 -3.60 16.86 27.45
N MET A 213 -3.13 17.92 28.10
CA MET A 213 -3.90 19.15 28.28
C MET A 213 -4.08 19.90 26.96
N LEU A 214 -3.03 20.04 26.14
CA LEU A 214 -3.12 20.65 24.81
C LEU A 214 -4.06 19.85 23.89
N GLN A 215 -3.96 18.53 23.91
CA GLN A 215 -4.84 17.63 23.17
C GLN A 215 -6.32 17.79 23.60
N LYS A 216 -6.60 17.91 24.90
CA LYS A 216 -7.96 18.10 25.45
C LYS A 216 -8.55 19.48 25.06
N TYR A 217 -7.78 20.56 25.18
CA TYR A 217 -8.25 21.90 24.77
C TYR A 217 -8.57 21.97 23.28
N HIS A 218 -7.68 21.46 22.43
CA HIS A 218 -7.85 21.57 21.00
C HIS A 218 -8.89 20.58 20.43
N SER A 219 -9.07 19.39 21.03
CA SER A 219 -10.13 18.44 20.65
C SER A 219 -11.52 18.97 21.00
N THR A 220 -11.63 19.74 22.09
CA THR A 220 -12.85 20.46 22.46
C THR A 220 -13.19 21.54 21.42
N PHE A 221 -12.21 22.35 21.01
CA PHE A 221 -12.39 23.37 19.97
C PHE A 221 -12.79 22.77 18.61
N LEU A 222 -12.23 21.62 18.24
CA LEU A 222 -12.61 20.92 17.03
C LEU A 222 -14.01 20.34 17.11
N SER A 223 -14.41 19.78 18.24
CA SER A 223 -15.76 19.24 18.43
C SER A 223 -16.83 20.33 18.23
N LEU A 224 -16.50 21.60 18.52
CA LEU A 224 -17.33 22.76 18.20
C LEU A 224 -17.36 23.05 16.67
N ASN A 225 -16.24 22.89 15.96
CA ASN A 225 -16.19 22.98 14.49
C ASN A 225 -16.94 21.84 13.78
N ALA A 226 -17.02 20.64 14.36
CA ALA A 226 -17.82 19.52 13.83
C ALA A 226 -19.32 19.84 13.74
N ALA A 227 -19.80 20.74 14.61
CA ALA A 227 -21.18 21.21 14.62
C ALA A 227 -21.46 22.29 13.54
N SER A 228 -20.43 22.71 12.79
CA SER A 228 -20.54 23.67 11.68
C SER A 228 -21.20 23.05 10.43
N LYS A 229 -22.02 23.84 9.74
CA LYS A 229 -22.76 23.41 8.54
C LYS A 229 -21.92 23.42 7.25
N SER A 230 -20.67 23.86 7.28
CA SER A 230 -19.84 23.96 6.07
C SER A 230 -19.21 22.61 5.68
N PRO A 231 -19.43 22.10 4.45
CA PRO A 231 -18.78 20.90 3.93
C PRO A 231 -17.24 21.01 3.93
N THR A 232 -16.71 22.23 3.74
CA THR A 232 -15.27 22.52 3.79
C THR A 232 -14.74 22.37 5.22
N SER A 233 -15.47 22.88 6.21
CA SER A 233 -15.09 22.75 7.62
C SER A 233 -15.08 21.29 8.11
N LYS A 234 -15.90 20.41 7.52
CA LYS A 234 -15.95 18.98 7.86
C LYS A 234 -14.71 18.20 7.41
N ARG A 235 -14.22 18.44 6.18
CA ARG A 235 -12.95 17.82 5.72
C ARG A 235 -11.77 18.28 6.56
N HIS A 236 -11.73 19.57 6.91
CA HIS A 236 -10.70 20.08 7.82
C HIS A 236 -10.87 19.54 9.25
N PHE A 237 -12.08 19.21 9.70
CA PHE A 237 -12.32 18.67 11.03
C PHE A 237 -11.68 17.29 11.25
N ASP A 238 -11.85 16.34 10.32
CA ASP A 238 -11.22 15.00 10.46
C ASP A 238 -9.70 15.08 10.43
N ALA A 239 -9.14 15.87 9.51
CA ALA A 239 -7.71 16.15 9.46
C ALA A 239 -7.20 16.84 10.73
N SER A 240 -7.99 17.76 11.31
CA SER A 240 -7.64 18.44 12.55
C SER A 240 -7.75 17.51 13.76
N LYS A 241 -8.71 16.58 13.80
CA LYS A 241 -8.82 15.57 14.86
C LYS A 241 -7.58 14.68 14.88
N VAL A 242 -7.10 14.29 13.70
CA VAL A 242 -5.82 13.61 13.53
C VAL A 242 -4.68 14.50 14.02
N ALA A 243 -4.56 15.74 13.54
CA ALA A 243 -3.51 16.69 13.96
C ALA A 243 -3.45 16.90 15.49
N VAL A 244 -4.60 16.99 16.17
CA VAL A 244 -4.68 17.16 17.63
C VAL A 244 -4.28 15.92 18.40
N ASN A 245 -4.64 14.74 17.91
CA ASN A 245 -4.16 13.48 18.50
C ASN A 245 -2.64 13.32 18.39
N LEU A 246 -2.01 14.09 17.50
CA LEU A 246 -0.58 14.05 17.22
C LEU A 246 0.20 15.14 17.95
N LEU A 247 -0.43 16.31 18.23
CA LEU A 247 0.17 17.39 19.02
C LEU A 247 0.62 16.97 20.42
N GLY A 248 0.10 15.86 20.96
CA GLY A 248 0.51 15.30 22.24
C GLY A 248 1.59 14.21 22.16
N LYS A 249 2.08 13.84 20.98
CA LYS A 249 2.94 12.67 20.78
C LYS A 249 4.36 13.05 20.35
N GLN A 250 5.35 12.37 20.93
CA GLN A 250 6.72 12.33 20.39
C GLN A 250 6.72 11.42 19.15
N LEU A 251 6.32 11.96 17.99
CA LEU A 251 6.14 11.16 16.76
C LEU A 251 7.44 10.52 16.26
N GLY A 252 8.59 11.13 16.54
CA GLY A 252 9.90 10.55 16.24
C GLY A 252 10.08 9.17 16.88
N ASP A 253 9.85 9.09 18.19
CA ASP A 253 9.99 7.84 18.95
C ASP A 253 8.92 6.82 18.55
N ALA A 254 7.68 7.29 18.35
CA ALA A 254 6.56 6.43 17.95
C ALA A 254 6.75 5.78 16.57
N LEU A 255 7.42 6.47 15.64
CA LEU A 255 7.66 5.99 14.26
C LEU A 255 8.95 5.20 14.09
N THR A 256 9.90 5.34 15.03
CA THR A 256 11.20 4.66 14.97
C THR A 256 11.02 3.15 15.11
N PRO A 257 11.61 2.32 14.23
CA PRO A 257 11.65 0.87 14.44
C PRO A 257 12.31 0.50 15.77
N THR A 258 11.60 -0.23 16.60
CA THR A 258 12.10 -0.78 17.87
C THR A 258 12.81 -2.11 17.64
N PRO A 259 13.62 -2.60 18.60
CA PRO A 259 14.20 -3.94 18.51
C PRO A 259 13.15 -5.05 18.31
N ALA A 260 11.97 -4.91 18.92
CA ALA A 260 10.87 -5.85 18.72
C ALA A 260 10.32 -5.82 17.29
N ASP A 261 10.20 -4.62 16.70
CA ASP A 261 9.81 -4.49 15.29
C ASP A 261 10.84 -5.15 14.37
N LEU A 262 12.13 -4.92 14.61
CA LEU A 262 13.20 -5.52 13.79
C LEU A 262 13.23 -7.05 13.90
N ALA A 263 13.04 -7.59 15.12
CA ALA A 263 12.95 -9.03 15.35
C ALA A 263 11.73 -9.65 14.66
N MET A 264 10.59 -8.95 14.62
CA MET A 264 9.39 -9.41 13.90
C MET A 264 9.63 -9.59 12.40
N TYR A 265 10.51 -8.76 11.81
CA TYR A 265 10.91 -8.85 10.40
C TYR A 265 12.10 -9.80 10.19
N GLY A 266 12.57 -10.46 11.26
CA GLY A 266 13.71 -11.37 11.21
C GLY A 266 15.02 -10.69 10.83
N ILE A 267 15.16 -9.40 11.13
CA ILE A 267 16.36 -8.62 10.84
C ILE A 267 17.44 -8.96 11.86
N ASP A 268 18.57 -9.45 11.36
CA ASP A 268 19.76 -9.83 12.12
C ASP A 268 21.04 -9.46 11.36
N GLY A 269 22.21 -9.82 11.90
CA GLY A 269 23.52 -9.51 11.29
C GLY A 269 23.77 -10.16 9.92
N THR A 270 22.92 -11.09 9.48
CA THR A 270 23.04 -11.76 8.18
C THR A 270 22.07 -11.21 7.13
N THR A 271 21.20 -10.29 7.52
CA THR A 271 20.17 -9.73 6.64
C THR A 271 20.81 -8.82 5.59
N PRO A 272 20.54 -9.04 4.28
CA PRO A 272 21.04 -8.16 3.23
C PRO A 272 20.65 -6.68 3.48
N PRO A 273 21.57 -5.71 3.34
CA PRO A 273 21.30 -4.31 3.65
C PRO A 273 20.08 -3.72 2.96
N ALA A 274 19.84 -4.10 1.70
CA ALA A 274 18.69 -3.66 0.92
C ALA A 274 17.36 -4.13 1.53
N VAL A 275 17.28 -5.41 1.95
CA VAL A 275 16.11 -5.98 2.64
C VAL A 275 15.90 -5.30 3.99
N MET A 276 16.98 -5.05 4.74
CA MET A 276 16.91 -4.34 6.03
C MET A 276 16.37 -2.92 5.87
N ASN A 277 16.86 -2.15 4.89
CA ASN A 277 16.40 -0.78 4.64
C ASN A 277 14.94 -0.73 4.23
N MET A 278 14.51 -1.64 3.35
CA MET A 278 13.12 -1.75 2.94
C MET A 278 12.21 -2.16 4.09
N SER A 279 12.63 -3.13 4.92
CA SER A 279 11.89 -3.55 6.11
C SER A 279 11.68 -2.39 7.09
N ARG A 280 12.71 -1.57 7.34
CA ARG A 280 12.60 -0.36 8.19
C ARG A 280 11.60 0.65 7.62
N ALA A 281 11.61 0.87 6.31
CA ALA A 281 10.64 1.75 5.65
C ALA A 281 9.21 1.24 5.80
N ILE A 282 8.99 -0.08 5.64
CA ILE A 282 7.68 -0.72 5.82
C ILE A 282 7.20 -0.61 7.27
N ILE A 283 8.07 -0.86 8.26
CA ILE A 283 7.78 -0.70 9.70
C ILE A 283 7.28 0.73 9.98
N THR A 284 8.05 1.74 9.58
CA THR A 284 7.68 3.15 9.79
C THR A 284 6.38 3.50 9.05
N THR A 285 6.18 2.97 7.85
CA THR A 285 4.96 3.18 7.07
C THR A 285 3.72 2.64 7.77
N LEU A 286 3.76 1.40 8.27
CA LEU A 286 2.63 0.80 8.98
C LEU A 286 2.29 1.56 10.26
N LYS A 287 3.31 2.02 11.00
CA LYS A 287 3.13 2.89 12.17
C LYS A 287 2.52 4.25 11.79
N ALA A 288 2.93 4.84 10.67
CA ALA A 288 2.36 6.08 10.19
C ALA A 288 0.87 5.91 9.79
N MET A 289 0.53 4.82 9.10
CA MET A 289 -0.85 4.47 8.75
C MET A 289 -1.71 4.23 10.00
N SER A 290 -1.17 3.54 11.02
CA SER A 290 -1.90 3.28 12.27
C SER A 290 -2.17 4.54 13.10
N MET A 291 -1.47 5.63 12.81
CA MET A 291 -1.68 6.96 13.39
C MET A 291 -2.48 7.90 12.48
N GLY A 292 -2.89 7.46 11.29
CA GLY A 292 -3.64 8.29 10.33
C GLY A 292 -2.79 9.38 9.67
N LEU A 293 -1.46 9.23 9.70
CA LEU A 293 -0.53 10.20 9.14
C LEU A 293 -0.53 10.17 7.61
N THR A 294 -0.67 8.98 7.03
CA THR A 294 -0.68 8.77 5.58
C THR A 294 -1.55 7.60 5.20
N ASN A 295 -1.98 7.54 3.94
CA ASN A 295 -2.60 6.37 3.34
C ASN A 295 -1.68 5.67 2.33
N GLN A 296 -0.57 6.33 1.94
CA GLN A 296 0.25 5.86 0.84
C GLN A 296 1.72 6.18 1.05
N VAL A 297 2.57 5.18 0.81
CA VAL A 297 4.02 5.39 0.71
C VAL A 297 4.55 4.71 -0.55
N ALA A 298 5.36 5.44 -1.33
CA ALA A 298 6.18 4.85 -2.37
C ALA A 298 7.66 4.86 -1.97
N LEU A 299 8.35 3.75 -2.20
CA LEU A 299 9.73 3.54 -1.79
C LEU A 299 10.52 2.77 -2.85
N PRO A 300 11.84 3.01 -2.97
CA PRO A 300 12.69 2.22 -3.85
C PRO A 300 12.81 0.78 -3.32
N GLY A 301 12.94 -0.17 -4.23
CA GLY A 301 13.23 -1.57 -3.91
C GLY A 301 14.71 -1.79 -3.56
N PHE A 302 15.25 -2.92 -4.01
CA PHE A 302 16.61 -3.32 -3.70
C PHE A 302 17.67 -2.52 -4.45
N ASN A 303 17.38 -2.11 -5.70
CA ASN A 303 18.27 -1.30 -6.55
C ASN A 303 19.73 -1.82 -6.59
N ASN A 304 19.90 -3.14 -6.64
CA ASN A 304 21.19 -3.79 -6.41
C ASN A 304 21.76 -4.55 -7.62
N ASP A 305 21.10 -4.51 -8.77
CA ASP A 305 21.48 -5.19 -10.02
C ASP A 305 22.23 -6.52 -9.79
N PRO A 306 21.51 -7.61 -9.44
CA PRO A 306 22.13 -8.78 -8.82
C PRO A 306 22.89 -9.71 -9.81
N HIS A 307 23.66 -9.16 -10.74
CA HIS A 307 24.61 -9.95 -11.53
C HIS A 307 25.55 -10.75 -10.62
N GLY A 308 25.74 -12.03 -10.95
CA GLY A 308 26.60 -12.93 -10.18
C GLY A 308 25.98 -13.51 -8.91
N MET A 309 24.68 -13.29 -8.63
CA MET A 309 23.94 -13.93 -7.53
C MET A 309 24.13 -15.46 -7.45
N PHE A 310 24.35 -16.09 -8.60
CA PHE A 310 24.55 -17.53 -8.75
C PHE A 310 26.02 -17.94 -9.01
N ALA A 311 26.97 -17.01 -9.04
CA ALA A 311 28.35 -17.26 -9.45
C ALA A 311 29.09 -18.26 -8.55
N ASN A 312 28.72 -18.31 -7.27
CA ASN A 312 29.27 -19.24 -6.28
C ASN A 312 28.22 -20.29 -5.84
N GLY A 313 27.32 -20.66 -6.74
CA GLY A 313 26.17 -21.52 -6.47
C GLY A 313 24.98 -20.76 -5.89
N LYS A 314 24.02 -21.49 -5.32
CA LYS A 314 22.67 -21.00 -5.00
C LYS A 314 22.49 -20.47 -3.56
N ALA A 315 23.53 -20.50 -2.74
CA ALA A 315 23.45 -20.14 -1.33
C ALA A 315 23.07 -18.66 -1.12
N GLN A 316 23.67 -17.74 -1.87
CA GLN A 316 23.36 -16.30 -1.77
C GLN A 316 21.91 -16.01 -2.17
N ALA A 317 21.43 -16.65 -3.24
CA ALA A 317 20.03 -16.56 -3.67
C ALA A 317 19.08 -17.10 -2.59
N ALA A 318 19.41 -18.23 -1.96
CA ALA A 318 18.62 -18.78 -0.85
C ALA A 318 18.59 -17.86 0.38
N THR A 319 19.73 -17.28 0.78
CA THR A 319 19.79 -16.29 1.87
C THR A 319 18.93 -15.07 1.56
N THR A 320 19.01 -14.56 0.32
CA THR A 320 18.21 -13.42 -0.13
C THR A 320 16.72 -13.74 -0.12
N ALA A 321 16.31 -14.88 -0.70
CA ALA A 321 14.94 -15.34 -0.70
C ALA A 321 14.38 -15.49 0.72
N GLY A 322 15.14 -16.12 1.62
CA GLY A 322 14.77 -16.28 3.02
C GLY A 322 14.61 -14.94 3.76
N ALA A 323 15.48 -13.96 3.50
CA ALA A 323 15.37 -12.64 4.11
C ALA A 323 14.13 -11.88 3.63
N ILE A 324 13.81 -11.92 2.35
CA ILE A 324 12.61 -11.27 1.80
C ILE A 324 11.34 -11.98 2.31
N ALA A 325 11.34 -13.32 2.40
CA ALA A 325 10.21 -14.07 2.97
C ALA A 325 9.96 -13.70 4.44
N LYS A 326 11.01 -13.56 5.26
CA LYS A 326 10.91 -13.06 6.64
C LYS A 326 10.35 -11.64 6.70
N MET A 327 10.77 -10.75 5.79
CA MET A 327 10.22 -9.39 5.68
C MET A 327 8.73 -9.41 5.35
N LEU A 328 8.26 -10.25 4.41
CA LEU A 328 6.84 -10.38 4.10
C LEU A 328 6.03 -10.93 5.28
N LYS A 329 6.57 -11.94 5.99
CA LYS A 329 5.97 -12.43 7.24
C LYS A 329 5.85 -11.33 8.30
N GLY A 330 6.91 -10.53 8.47
CA GLY A 330 6.94 -9.39 9.37
C GLY A 330 5.92 -8.32 8.99
N PHE A 331 5.79 -8.02 7.69
CA PHE A 331 4.76 -7.11 7.16
C PHE A 331 3.36 -7.55 7.57
N TYR A 332 2.98 -8.80 7.34
CA TYR A 332 1.65 -9.30 7.70
C TYR A 332 1.40 -9.32 9.20
N THR A 333 2.40 -9.76 9.98
CA THR A 333 2.31 -9.83 11.44
C THR A 333 2.13 -8.44 12.03
N HIS A 334 2.90 -7.46 11.54
CA HIS A 334 2.84 -6.07 12.00
C HIS A 334 1.55 -5.38 11.56
N ALA A 335 1.10 -5.62 10.33
CA ALA A 335 -0.19 -5.11 9.86
C ALA A 335 -1.37 -5.67 10.68
N ASP A 336 -1.26 -6.91 11.18
CA ASP A 336 -2.29 -7.51 12.03
C ASP A 336 -2.29 -6.98 13.47
N SER A 337 -1.14 -6.52 13.97
CA SER A 337 -1.02 -5.94 15.30
C SER A 337 -1.43 -4.46 15.38
N LEU A 338 -1.62 -3.80 14.23
CA LEU A 338 -1.94 -2.38 14.14
C LEU A 338 -3.35 -2.15 13.61
N LYS A 339 -3.94 -1.00 13.98
CA LYS A 339 -5.30 -0.62 13.57
C LYS A 339 -5.31 0.72 12.86
N LEU A 340 -6.20 0.88 11.88
CA LEU A 340 -6.46 2.16 11.23
C LEU A 340 -7.36 3.03 12.12
N PRO A 341 -7.02 4.31 12.38
CA PRO A 341 -7.84 5.19 13.22
C PRO A 341 -9.25 5.44 12.68
N ALA A 342 -9.40 5.52 11.35
CA ALA A 342 -10.66 5.85 10.72
C ALA A 342 -11.71 4.73 10.86
N SER A 343 -11.28 3.47 10.80
CA SER A 343 -12.17 2.30 10.83
C SER A 343 -12.09 1.48 12.12
N GLY A 344 -11.05 1.64 12.94
CA GLY A 344 -10.75 0.78 14.10
C GLY A 344 -10.36 -0.66 13.75
N LYS A 345 -10.47 -1.05 12.48
CA LYS A 345 -10.07 -2.34 11.90
C LYS A 345 -8.56 -2.51 11.88
N LYS A 346 -8.11 -3.76 11.91
CA LYS A 346 -6.70 -4.09 11.70
C LYS A 346 -6.24 -3.62 10.33
N ILE A 347 -4.97 -3.23 10.20
CA ILE A 347 -4.40 -2.88 8.88
C ILE A 347 -4.39 -4.12 7.97
N SER A 348 -4.18 -5.33 8.52
CA SER A 348 -4.23 -6.61 7.79
C SER A 348 -5.57 -6.90 7.11
N GLU A 349 -6.69 -6.31 7.56
CA GLU A 349 -8.01 -6.47 6.94
C GLU A 349 -8.18 -5.69 5.62
N GLY A 350 -7.17 -4.90 5.24
CA GLY A 350 -7.22 -4.11 4.03
C GLY A 350 -5.99 -3.24 3.88
N ILE A 351 -4.95 -3.81 3.27
CA ILE A 351 -3.72 -3.10 2.90
C ILE A 351 -3.19 -3.72 1.62
N MET A 352 -2.68 -2.87 0.73
CA MET A 352 -2.06 -3.28 -0.52
C MET A 352 -0.58 -2.94 -0.52
N MET A 353 0.24 -3.87 -0.98
CA MET A 353 1.63 -3.65 -1.35
C MET A 353 1.78 -4.01 -2.83
N THR A 354 2.47 -3.17 -3.58
CA THR A 354 2.82 -3.47 -4.97
C THR A 354 4.31 -3.47 -5.12
N VAL A 355 4.81 -4.34 -5.98
CA VAL A 355 6.21 -4.38 -6.40
C VAL A 355 6.21 -4.38 -7.90
N HIS A 356 6.94 -3.46 -8.52
CA HIS A 356 7.25 -3.51 -9.95
C HIS A 356 8.67 -3.02 -10.16
N GLY A 357 9.23 -3.31 -11.32
CA GLY A 357 10.58 -2.88 -11.63
C GLY A 357 10.88 -2.82 -13.11
N ASP A 358 12.16 -2.66 -13.38
CA ASP A 358 12.69 -2.34 -14.70
C ASP A 358 13.23 -3.58 -15.43
N THR A 359 13.77 -4.57 -14.72
CA THR A 359 14.39 -5.76 -15.34
C THR A 359 14.32 -6.98 -14.40
N MET A 360 13.50 -7.98 -14.72
CA MET A 360 13.38 -9.22 -13.91
C MET A 360 14.51 -10.24 -14.11
N LYS A 361 15.48 -9.94 -14.99
CA LYS A 361 16.59 -10.81 -15.44
C LYS A 361 16.12 -12.14 -16.06
N THR A 362 17.02 -12.80 -16.79
CA THR A 362 16.68 -14.02 -17.55
C THR A 362 16.39 -15.19 -16.59
N PRO A 363 15.19 -15.80 -16.66
CA PRO A 363 14.81 -16.85 -15.70
C PRO A 363 15.44 -18.23 -16.01
N PHE A 364 15.81 -18.50 -17.27
CA PHE A 364 16.29 -19.82 -17.69
C PHE A 364 17.82 -19.94 -17.81
N ASN A 365 18.57 -18.91 -17.37
CA ASN A 365 20.02 -18.91 -17.41
C ASN A 365 20.58 -18.15 -16.20
N GLU A 366 21.09 -18.92 -15.23
CA GLU A 366 21.71 -18.37 -14.02
C GLU A 366 23.11 -17.78 -14.27
N ASN A 367 23.78 -18.16 -15.37
CA ASN A 367 25.13 -17.68 -15.67
C ASN A 367 25.12 -16.18 -15.96
N GLY A 368 25.78 -15.41 -15.09
CA GLY A 368 25.78 -13.96 -15.10
C GLY A 368 24.43 -13.32 -14.76
N TRP A 369 23.33 -14.09 -14.71
CA TRP A 369 21.94 -13.64 -14.54
C TRP A 369 21.64 -12.39 -15.39
N GLY A 370 21.67 -12.58 -16.71
CA GLY A 370 21.63 -11.49 -17.69
C GLY A 370 20.29 -10.76 -17.80
N ASP A 371 20.28 -9.63 -18.51
CA ASP A 371 19.13 -8.72 -18.62
C ASP A 371 18.19 -9.03 -19.80
N GLY A 372 18.35 -10.18 -20.44
CA GLY A 372 17.64 -10.56 -21.66
C GLY A 372 16.16 -10.94 -21.49
N SER A 373 15.54 -10.64 -20.34
CA SER A 373 14.11 -10.87 -20.12
C SER A 373 13.27 -10.02 -21.08
N GLN A 374 12.30 -10.63 -21.75
CA GLN A 374 11.48 -9.95 -22.77
C GLN A 374 10.23 -9.26 -22.22
N GLN A 375 9.97 -9.42 -20.92
CA GLN A 375 8.84 -8.89 -20.17
C GLN A 375 9.28 -8.60 -18.74
N ASN A 376 8.56 -7.73 -18.05
CA ASN A 376 8.71 -7.46 -16.62
C ASN A 376 7.56 -8.08 -15.82
N VAL A 377 7.63 -7.90 -14.50
CA VAL A 377 6.64 -8.42 -13.56
C VAL A 377 6.17 -7.32 -12.60
N MET A 378 4.89 -7.39 -12.26
CA MET A 378 4.28 -6.65 -11.17
C MET A 378 3.66 -7.65 -10.19
N TYR A 379 4.01 -7.52 -8.91
CA TYR A 379 3.40 -8.28 -7.83
C TYR A 379 2.44 -7.38 -7.07
N VAL A 380 1.27 -7.93 -6.76
CA VAL A 380 0.29 -7.31 -5.88
C VAL A 380 0.12 -8.22 -4.68
N ILE A 381 0.57 -7.71 -3.54
CA ILE A 381 0.77 -8.43 -2.28
C ILE A 381 -0.10 -7.74 -1.23
N GLY A 382 -0.75 -8.48 -0.34
CA GLY A 382 -1.60 -7.88 0.70
C GLY A 382 -3.02 -8.39 0.64
N ASN A 383 -3.90 -7.74 1.41
CA ASN A 383 -5.30 -8.10 1.47
C ASN A 383 -6.13 -7.08 0.69
N SER A 384 -6.47 -7.42 -0.55
CA SER A 384 -7.34 -6.60 -1.41
C SER A 384 -8.82 -6.73 -1.04
N ARG A 385 -9.17 -7.41 0.06
CA ARG A 385 -10.54 -7.82 0.39
C ARG A 385 -11.19 -8.67 -0.71
N GLY A 386 -10.37 -9.49 -1.38
CA GLY A 386 -10.82 -10.34 -2.48
C GLY A 386 -11.16 -9.60 -3.77
N ARG A 387 -10.76 -8.32 -3.93
CA ARG A 387 -11.04 -7.53 -5.14
C ARG A 387 -10.22 -7.95 -6.35
N LEU A 388 -9.07 -8.55 -6.15
CA LEU A 388 -8.24 -9.11 -7.22
C LEU A 388 -8.29 -10.63 -7.21
N LYS A 389 -8.30 -11.19 -8.42
CA LYS A 389 -8.09 -12.62 -8.60
C LYS A 389 -6.64 -12.95 -8.37
N THR A 390 -6.40 -13.97 -7.55
CA THR A 390 -5.05 -14.35 -7.12
C THR A 390 -4.41 -15.38 -8.05
N GLY A 391 -3.07 -15.42 -8.07
CA GLY A 391 -2.30 -16.31 -8.94
C GLY A 391 -1.52 -15.59 -10.05
N ALA A 392 -0.97 -16.35 -11.00
CA ALA A 392 -0.11 -15.82 -12.06
C ALA A 392 -0.88 -15.57 -13.39
N PHE A 393 -0.61 -14.40 -13.97
CA PHE A 393 -1.11 -13.94 -15.26
C PHE A 393 0.07 -13.67 -16.21
N GLY A 394 0.16 -14.42 -17.31
CA GLY A 394 1.32 -14.41 -18.20
C GLY A 394 2.54 -15.14 -17.61
N GLY A 395 3.72 -14.94 -18.22
CA GLY A 395 4.99 -15.44 -17.72
C GLY A 395 5.86 -16.00 -18.84
N TYR A 396 6.44 -17.18 -18.61
CA TYR A 396 7.18 -17.94 -19.60
C TYR A 396 6.70 -19.39 -19.60
N ALA A 397 6.46 -19.95 -20.77
CA ALA A 397 6.11 -21.35 -20.94
C ALA A 397 7.36 -22.25 -21.13
N ALA A 398 8.46 -21.65 -21.59
CA ALA A 398 9.76 -22.28 -21.82
C ALA A 398 10.82 -21.18 -22.05
N PRO A 399 12.13 -21.53 -22.15
CA PRO A 399 13.15 -20.59 -22.57
C PRO A 399 12.77 -19.86 -23.86
N ASN A 400 12.86 -18.52 -23.86
CA ASN A 400 12.49 -17.65 -24.99
C ASN A 400 11.04 -17.76 -25.47
N MET A 401 10.14 -18.33 -24.66
CA MET A 401 8.71 -18.42 -24.95
C MET A 401 7.90 -17.65 -23.89
N PRO A 402 7.88 -16.30 -23.95
CA PRO A 402 7.01 -15.50 -23.09
C PRO A 402 5.54 -15.80 -23.37
N SER A 403 4.71 -15.66 -22.34
CA SER A 403 3.26 -15.69 -22.43
C SER A 403 2.66 -14.36 -21.97
N ASP A 404 1.59 -13.96 -22.64
CA ASP A 404 0.78 -12.80 -22.27
C ASP A 404 -0.45 -13.26 -21.49
N TRP A 405 -1.32 -12.31 -21.17
CA TRP A 405 -2.61 -12.58 -20.57
C TRP A 405 -3.70 -11.71 -21.21
N ILE A 406 -4.94 -12.18 -21.15
CA ILE A 406 -6.12 -11.46 -21.62
C ILE A 406 -6.82 -10.81 -20.42
N PRO A 407 -6.97 -9.48 -20.36
CA PRO A 407 -7.54 -8.82 -19.18
C PRO A 407 -9.01 -9.17 -18.88
N GLU A 408 -9.80 -9.45 -19.93
CA GLU A 408 -11.23 -9.76 -19.82
C GLU A 408 -11.49 -11.18 -19.30
N THR A 409 -10.65 -12.15 -19.64
CA THR A 409 -10.84 -13.55 -19.22
C THR A 409 -9.88 -13.97 -18.12
N GLY A 410 -8.75 -13.27 -18.00
CA GLY A 410 -7.64 -13.64 -17.12
C GLY A 410 -6.78 -14.76 -17.68
N GLU A 411 -7.05 -15.24 -18.90
CA GLU A 411 -6.34 -16.37 -19.47
C GLU A 411 -4.90 -16.02 -19.85
N THR A 412 -3.98 -16.94 -19.52
CA THR A 412 -2.59 -16.88 -19.97
C THR A 412 -2.50 -17.51 -21.35
N VAL A 413 -1.95 -16.76 -22.31
CA VAL A 413 -1.95 -17.13 -23.73
C VAL A 413 -0.57 -16.96 -24.34
N ALA A 414 -0.35 -17.55 -25.52
CA ALA A 414 0.86 -17.31 -26.29
C ALA A 414 1.03 -15.80 -26.58
N ARG A 415 2.27 -15.33 -26.63
CA ARG A 415 2.55 -13.91 -26.85
C ARG A 415 1.94 -13.42 -28.17
N GLY A 416 1.25 -12.29 -28.12
CA GLY A 416 0.57 -11.67 -29.26
C GLY A 416 -0.74 -12.33 -29.68
N ALA A 417 -1.29 -13.27 -28.89
CA ALA A 417 -2.61 -13.83 -29.16
C ALA A 417 -3.70 -12.76 -29.15
N ALA A 418 -4.75 -12.97 -29.94
CA ALA A 418 -5.86 -12.01 -30.04
C ALA A 418 -6.47 -11.73 -28.65
N GLY A 419 -6.67 -10.45 -28.34
CA GLY A 419 -7.19 -9.99 -27.05
C GLY A 419 -6.17 -9.95 -25.91
N SER A 420 -4.93 -10.40 -26.12
CA SER A 420 -3.88 -10.31 -25.09
C SER A 420 -3.35 -8.88 -24.96
N VAL A 421 -2.80 -8.55 -23.79
CA VAL A 421 -2.06 -7.32 -23.56
C VAL A 421 -0.56 -7.58 -23.54
N THR A 422 0.21 -6.69 -24.18
CA THR A 422 1.67 -6.75 -24.24
C THR A 422 2.30 -5.42 -23.82
N GLY A 423 3.57 -5.48 -23.39
CA GLY A 423 4.41 -4.31 -23.13
C GLY A 423 3.73 -3.23 -22.28
N ALA A 424 3.66 -2.00 -22.79
CA ALA A 424 3.04 -0.89 -22.06
C ALA A 424 1.54 -1.12 -21.76
N ALA A 425 0.81 -1.81 -22.65
CA ALA A 425 -0.60 -2.11 -22.43
C ALA A 425 -0.80 -3.12 -21.29
N SER A 426 0.06 -4.14 -21.17
CA SER A 426 -0.01 -5.07 -20.04
C SER A 426 0.32 -4.40 -18.71
N PHE A 427 1.25 -3.44 -18.73
CA PHE A 427 1.54 -2.61 -17.55
C PHE A 427 0.37 -1.70 -17.17
N ALA A 428 -0.30 -1.09 -18.14
CA ALA A 428 -1.48 -0.25 -17.93
C ALA A 428 -2.65 -1.04 -17.33
N SER A 429 -2.96 -2.22 -17.89
CA SER A 429 -4.02 -3.08 -17.37
C SER A 429 -3.71 -3.62 -15.96
N ALA A 430 -2.46 -4.01 -15.68
CA ALA A 430 -2.03 -4.39 -14.33
C ALA A 430 -2.14 -3.22 -13.33
N SER A 431 -1.72 -2.02 -13.73
CA SER A 431 -1.82 -0.80 -12.92
C SER A 431 -3.27 -0.42 -12.62
N ALA A 432 -4.17 -0.62 -13.58
CA ALA A 432 -5.60 -0.38 -13.39
C ALA A 432 -6.23 -1.41 -12.44
N ALA A 433 -5.81 -2.68 -12.52
CA ALA A 433 -6.20 -3.69 -11.54
C ALA A 433 -5.72 -3.33 -10.12
N VAL A 434 -4.50 -2.82 -9.97
CA VAL A 434 -4.01 -2.30 -8.66
C VAL A 434 -4.89 -1.17 -8.15
N ALA A 435 -5.20 -0.17 -9.00
CA ALA A 435 -6.06 0.93 -8.60
C ALA A 435 -7.45 0.44 -8.15
N TYR A 436 -8.01 -0.56 -8.85
CA TYR A 436 -9.24 -1.22 -8.44
C TYR A 436 -9.10 -1.95 -7.11
N ALA A 437 -7.99 -2.65 -6.86
CA ALA A 437 -7.74 -3.32 -5.58
C ALA A 437 -7.82 -2.33 -4.40
N VAL A 438 -7.28 -1.12 -4.59
CA VAL A 438 -7.27 -0.07 -3.57
C VAL A 438 -8.68 0.49 -3.31
N CYS A 439 -9.46 0.80 -4.34
CA CYS A 439 -10.74 1.49 -4.17
C CYS A 439 -11.98 0.58 -4.17
N GLY A 440 -11.93 -0.54 -4.88
CA GLY A 440 -13.09 -1.40 -5.16
C GLY A 440 -14.14 -0.77 -6.06
N ASP A 441 -13.82 0.29 -6.81
CA ASP A 441 -14.76 0.99 -7.68
C ASP A 441 -14.13 1.28 -9.05
N MET A 442 -14.57 0.52 -10.06
CA MET A 442 -14.07 0.65 -11.43
C MET A 442 -14.42 2.00 -12.06
N ARG A 443 -15.44 2.72 -11.57
CA ARG A 443 -15.76 4.07 -12.07
C ARG A 443 -14.63 5.05 -11.78
N ARG A 444 -14.01 4.95 -10.60
CA ARG A 444 -12.87 5.80 -10.20
C ARG A 444 -11.59 5.41 -10.95
N VAL A 445 -11.41 4.12 -11.24
CA VAL A 445 -10.32 3.66 -12.11
C VAL A 445 -10.51 4.19 -13.54
N GLY A 446 -11.76 4.25 -13.98
CA GLY A 446 -12.21 4.90 -15.21
C GLY A 446 -11.97 6.39 -15.29
N ASP A 447 -11.39 7.06 -14.29
CA ASP A 447 -10.87 8.42 -14.45
C ASP A 447 -9.49 8.42 -15.16
N PHE A 448 -8.74 7.32 -15.06
CA PHE A 448 -7.35 7.21 -15.53
C PHE A 448 -7.13 6.15 -16.62
N TYR A 449 -7.94 5.09 -16.61
CA TYR A 449 -7.79 3.94 -17.50
C TYR A 449 -8.85 3.93 -18.60
N ARG A 450 -8.44 3.64 -19.83
CA ARG A 450 -9.31 3.51 -21.03
C ARG A 450 -9.03 2.21 -21.81
N GLY A 451 -8.31 1.27 -21.21
CA GLY A 451 -7.93 0.01 -21.85
C GLY A 451 -9.05 -1.05 -21.80
N PRO A 452 -8.71 -2.32 -22.13
CA PRO A 452 -9.64 -3.44 -22.11
C PRO A 452 -10.33 -3.68 -20.77
N ASP A 453 -11.47 -4.37 -20.78
CA ASP A 453 -12.17 -4.83 -19.57
C ASP A 453 -11.25 -5.68 -18.68
N LEU A 454 -11.39 -5.52 -17.36
CA LEU A 454 -10.54 -6.15 -16.34
C LEU A 454 -11.28 -7.25 -15.56
N SER A 455 -12.48 -7.66 -15.98
CA SER A 455 -13.29 -8.70 -15.33
C SER A 455 -12.59 -10.05 -15.19
N GLY A 456 -11.57 -10.30 -16.01
CA GLY A 456 -10.73 -11.49 -15.97
C GLY A 456 -9.76 -11.52 -14.81
N VAL A 457 -9.39 -10.36 -14.27
CA VAL A 457 -8.37 -10.19 -13.23
C VAL A 457 -8.89 -9.51 -11.95
N THR A 458 -10.11 -9.00 -11.98
CA THR A 458 -10.79 -8.35 -10.87
C THR A 458 -12.06 -9.11 -10.49
N ASN A 459 -12.42 -9.07 -9.21
CA ASN A 459 -13.70 -9.56 -8.71
C ASN A 459 -14.64 -8.35 -8.59
N ILE A 460 -15.35 -8.06 -9.68
CA ILE A 460 -16.25 -6.88 -9.81
C ILE A 460 -17.52 -7.04 -8.94
N SER A 461 -17.82 -8.26 -8.47
CA SER A 461 -19.07 -8.62 -7.80
C SER A 461 -19.11 -8.38 -6.27
N LEU A 462 -18.13 -7.70 -5.68
CA LEU A 462 -18.01 -7.51 -4.22
C LEU A 462 -18.16 -6.04 -3.80
N VAL A 463 -19.33 -5.41 -4.07
CA VAL A 463 -19.62 -4.03 -3.63
C VAL A 463 -20.76 -3.96 -2.62
#